data_AF-A0A432DSE3-F1
#
_entry.id   AF-A0A432DSE3-F1
#
_cell.length_a   1.000
_cell.length_b   1.000
_cell.length_c   1.000
_cell.angle_alpha   90.00
_cell.angle_beta   90.00
_cell.angle_gamma   90.00
#
_symmetry.space_group_name_H-M   'P 1'
#
loop_
_entity.id
_entity.type
_entity.pdbx_description
1 polymer ?
#
loop_
_entity_poly.entity_id
_entity_poly.type
_entity_poly.pdbx_seq_one_letter_code
_entity_poly.pdbx_strand_id
1 'polypeptide(L)'
;MECFRTDPERAVDQESSAMGSIDPTEGGKTSRTNLQMNFKHIISSSEQIDAMAFYSKYNFNLYSDFTFYLKDKDHGDEIQQTDGRNITVPK
;
A
#
# COMPACT_ATOMS: atom_id res chain seq x y z
N MET A 1 -28.20 -15.35 -24.26
CA MET A 1 -27.93 -13.94 -23.89
C MET A 1 -28.28 -13.81 -22.43
N GLU A 2 -27.40 -14.31 -21.58
CA GLU A 2 -27.54 -14.21 -20.12
C GLU A 2 -26.74 -12.97 -19.73
N CYS A 3 -27.44 -11.96 -19.23
CA CYS A 3 -26.87 -10.69 -18.80
C CYS A 3 -25.72 -10.94 -17.83
N PHE A 4 -24.57 -10.34 -18.11
CA PHE A 4 -23.57 -10.01 -17.11
C PHE A 4 -24.28 -9.24 -16.00
N ARG A 5 -24.60 -9.93 -14.89
CA ARG A 5 -25.03 -9.30 -13.65
C ARG A 5 -23.85 -8.47 -13.20
N THR A 6 -23.99 -7.16 -13.30
CA THR A 6 -22.98 -6.21 -12.82
C THR A 6 -22.80 -6.42 -11.31
N ASP A 7 -21.54 -6.30 -10.87
CA ASP A 7 -21.06 -6.49 -9.50
C ASP A 7 -21.77 -5.80 -8.32
N PRO A 8 -22.61 -4.75 -8.45
CA PRO A 8 -23.20 -4.13 -7.27
C PRO A 8 -24.04 -5.08 -6.42
N GLU A 9 -24.72 -6.07 -7.02
CA GLU A 9 -25.57 -6.99 -6.24
C GLU A 9 -24.77 -7.98 -5.39
N ARG A 10 -23.56 -8.39 -5.81
CA ARG A 10 -22.70 -9.29 -5.02
C ARG A 10 -22.13 -8.60 -3.78
N ALA A 11 -21.72 -7.35 -3.91
CA ALA A 11 -21.18 -6.55 -2.82
C ALA A 11 -22.25 -6.17 -1.77
N VAL A 12 -23.53 -6.20 -2.15
CA VAL A 12 -24.67 -5.89 -1.26
C VAL A 12 -25.13 -7.11 -0.47
N ASP A 13 -25.01 -8.31 -1.02
CA ASP A 13 -25.50 -9.55 -0.39
C ASP A 13 -24.48 -10.20 0.56
N GLN A 14 -23.19 -9.89 0.38
CA GLN A 14 -22.15 -10.17 1.37
C GLN A 14 -21.94 -8.93 2.22
N GLU A 15 -22.35 -8.99 3.49
CA GLU A 15 -21.93 -8.05 4.53
C GLU A 15 -20.41 -8.16 4.77
N SER A 16 -19.61 -7.75 3.78
CA SER A 16 -18.19 -7.55 3.94
C SER A 16 -18.03 -6.16 4.56
N SER A 17 -17.93 -6.17 5.89
CA SER A 17 -17.40 -5.06 6.67
C SER A 17 -16.31 -4.33 5.87
N ALA A 18 -16.49 -3.02 5.67
CA ALA A 18 -15.81 -2.14 4.71
C ALA A 18 -14.27 -1.98 4.86
N MET A 19 -13.58 -3.00 5.39
CA MET A 19 -12.14 -3.07 5.62
C MET A 19 -11.52 -4.41 5.22
N GLY A 20 -12.27 -5.33 4.59
CA GLY A 20 -11.78 -6.64 4.12
C GLY A 20 -11.90 -6.81 2.59
N SER A 21 -11.13 -7.76 2.03
CA SER A 21 -11.33 -8.20 0.65
C SER A 21 -12.57 -9.11 0.55
N ILE A 22 -13.30 -8.98 -0.54
CA ILE A 22 -14.48 -9.82 -0.84
C ILE A 22 -14.01 -11.24 -1.23
N ASP A 23 -12.83 -11.34 -1.85
CA ASP A 23 -12.12 -12.59 -2.12
C ASP A 23 -10.98 -12.84 -1.11
N PRO A 24 -10.89 -14.02 -0.47
CA PRO A 24 -9.78 -14.37 0.42
C PRO A 24 -8.39 -14.48 -0.27
N THR A 25 -8.30 -14.54 -1.60
CA THR A 25 -7.00 -14.52 -2.31
C THR A 25 -6.48 -13.10 -2.56
N GLU A 26 -7.38 -12.11 -2.55
CA GLU A 26 -7.04 -10.70 -2.63
C GLU A 26 -6.44 -10.15 -1.32
N GLY A 27 -5.70 -9.06 -1.45
CA GLY A 27 -5.03 -8.40 -0.33
C GLY A 27 -3.53 -8.63 -0.35
N GLY A 28 -2.88 -8.72 0.81
CA GLY A 28 -1.43 -8.89 0.88
C GLY A 28 -0.80 -8.12 2.02
N LYS A 29 0.54 -8.05 2.03
CA LYS A 29 1.30 -7.45 3.13
C LYS A 29 1.94 -6.16 2.67
N THR A 30 1.69 -5.10 3.43
CA THR A 30 2.34 -3.81 3.25
C THR A 30 3.06 -3.42 4.53
N SER A 31 4.24 -2.84 4.41
CA SER A 31 5.01 -2.33 5.53
C SER A 31 5.70 -1.03 5.16
N ARG A 32 5.73 -0.10 6.12
CA ARG A 32 6.45 1.17 6.03
C ARG A 32 7.28 1.35 7.29
N THR A 33 8.58 1.54 7.13
CA THR A 33 9.50 1.90 8.22
C THR A 33 10.01 3.31 7.99
N ASN A 34 9.90 4.18 9.00
CA ASN A 34 10.36 5.57 8.93
C ASN A 34 11.39 5.82 10.04
N LEU A 35 12.45 6.56 9.71
CA LEU A 35 13.51 6.97 10.62
C LEU A 35 13.81 8.45 10.40
N GLN A 36 13.82 9.22 11.49
CA GLN A 36 14.16 10.64 11.48
C GLN A 36 15.23 10.91 12.54
N MET A 37 16.27 11.65 12.16
CA MET A 37 17.33 12.09 13.05
C MET A 37 17.52 13.60 12.91
N ASN A 38 17.63 14.28 14.04
CA ASN A 38 17.94 15.70 14.10
C ASN A 38 19.20 15.86 14.96
N PHE A 39 20.20 16.56 14.44
CA PHE A 39 21.44 16.87 15.13
C PHE A 39 21.56 18.37 15.27
N LYS A 40 21.78 18.84 16.51
CA LYS A 40 22.04 20.24 16.82
C LYS A 40 23.25 20.33 17.74
N HIS A 41 24.24 21.12 17.34
CA HIS A 41 25.44 21.35 18.11
C HIS A 41 25.76 22.83 18.15
N ILE A 42 25.85 23.39 19.36
CA ILE A 42 26.16 24.81 19.58
C ILE A 42 27.66 24.91 19.84
N ILE A 43 28.36 25.61 18.95
CA ILE A 43 29.83 25.80 19.04
C ILE A 43 30.13 27.09 19.80
N SER A 44 29.37 28.16 19.53
CA SER A 44 29.47 29.43 20.24
C SER A 44 28.13 30.17 20.23
N SER A 45 28.08 31.35 20.83
CA SER A 45 26.91 32.23 20.80
C SER A 45 26.50 32.68 19.39
N SER A 46 27.38 32.57 18.39
CA SER A 46 27.09 32.93 17.00
C SER A 46 27.25 31.77 16.00
N GLU A 47 27.61 30.58 16.47
CA GLU A 47 27.94 29.45 15.60
C GLU A 47 27.25 28.17 16.08
N GLN A 48 26.46 27.57 15.20
CA GLN A 48 25.77 26.32 15.44
C GLN A 48 25.77 25.45 14.18
N ILE A 49 25.76 24.14 14.38
CA ILE A 49 25.53 23.13 13.35
C ILE A 49 24.13 22.57 13.59
N ASP A 50 23.31 22.61 12.54
CA ASP A 50 22.02 21.92 12.48
C ASP A 50 22.06 20.95 11.29
N ALA A 51 21.70 19.69 11.52
CA ALA A 51 21.61 18.68 10.46
C ALA A 51 20.37 17.81 10.66
N MET A 52 19.69 17.46 9.56
CA MET A 52 18.52 16.61 9.59
C MET A 52 18.66 15.46 8.58
N ALA A 53 18.36 14.25 9.03
CA ALA A 53 18.29 13.08 8.17
C ALA A 53 16.91 12.42 8.29
N PHE A 54 16.35 12.02 7.15
CA PHE A 54 15.09 11.29 7.09
C PHE A 54 15.21 10.12 6.11
N TYR A 55 14.71 8.96 6.51
CA TYR A 55 14.70 7.74 5.73
C TYR A 55 13.35 7.02 5.86
N SER A 56 12.80 6.56 4.74
CA SER A 56 11.63 5.70 4.68
C SER A 56 11.88 4.48 3.81
N LYS A 57 11.54 3.30 4.30
CA LYS A 57 11.51 2.05 3.53
C LYS A 57 10.08 1.56 3.36
N TYR A 58 9.74 1.20 2.13
CA TYR A 58 8.45 0.66 1.75
C TYR A 58 8.63 -0.76 1.24
N ASN A 59 7.79 -1.68 1.70
CA ASN A 59 7.61 -2.98 1.05
C ASN A 59 6.11 -3.23 0.89
N PHE A 60 5.65 -3.23 -0.35
CA PHE A 60 4.28 -3.55 -0.74
C PHE A 60 4.28 -4.83 -1.55
N ASN A 61 3.39 -5.74 -1.19
CA ASN A 61 3.02 -6.88 -2.00
C ASN A 61 1.51 -7.05 -1.87
N LEU A 62 0.78 -6.64 -2.89
CA LEU A 62 -0.68 -6.65 -2.94
C LEU A 62 -1.15 -7.43 -4.18
N TYR A 63 -2.20 -8.21 -4.01
CA TYR A 63 -2.91 -8.96 -5.04
C TYR A 63 -4.32 -8.38 -5.11
N SER A 64 -4.82 -8.16 -6.33
CA SER A 64 -6.19 -7.70 -6.55
C SER A 64 -6.68 -8.13 -7.93
N ASP A 65 -7.94 -8.55 -8.00
CA ASP A 65 -8.66 -8.82 -9.23
C ASP A 65 -9.60 -7.64 -9.56
N PHE A 66 -9.03 -6.56 -10.10
CA PHE A 66 -9.80 -5.40 -10.57
C PHE A 66 -10.67 -5.69 -11.80
N THR A 67 -10.48 -6.85 -12.41
CA THR A 67 -11.22 -7.31 -13.58
C THR A 67 -12.48 -8.09 -13.19
N PHE A 68 -12.69 -8.37 -11.90
CA PHE A 68 -13.89 -9.04 -11.39
C PHE A 68 -14.16 -10.36 -12.11
N TYR A 69 -13.13 -11.20 -12.26
CA TYR A 69 -13.25 -12.51 -12.91
C TYR A 69 -13.77 -12.43 -14.37
N LEU A 70 -13.43 -11.36 -15.09
CA LEU A 70 -13.91 -11.10 -16.45
C LEU A 70 -13.44 -12.18 -17.45
N LYS A 71 -12.20 -12.68 -17.30
CA LYS A 71 -11.60 -13.69 -18.18
C LYS A 71 -11.60 -15.08 -17.56
N ASP A 72 -11.18 -15.24 -16.31
CA ASP A 72 -11.23 -16.51 -15.58
C ASP A 72 -12.23 -16.44 -14.42
N LYS A 73 -13.42 -16.97 -14.65
CA LYS A 73 -14.53 -16.98 -13.69
C LYS A 73 -14.33 -17.90 -12.49
N ASP A 74 -13.44 -18.88 -12.61
CA ASP A 74 -13.24 -19.93 -11.61
C ASP A 74 -12.02 -19.66 -10.72
N HIS A 75 -10.97 -19.00 -11.26
CA HIS A 75 -9.71 -18.75 -10.53
C HIS A 75 -9.37 -17.27 -10.32
N GLY A 76 -10.10 -16.34 -10.95
CA GLY A 76 -9.79 -14.92 -10.90
C GLY A 76 -8.67 -14.50 -11.85
N ASP A 77 -8.64 -13.21 -12.15
CA ASP A 77 -7.71 -12.58 -13.09
C ASP A 77 -6.56 -11.84 -12.37
N GLU A 78 -6.30 -12.21 -11.11
CA GLU A 78 -5.46 -11.49 -10.14
C GLU A 78 -4.21 -10.81 -10.72
N ILE A 79 -4.03 -9.54 -10.35
CA ILE A 79 -2.85 -8.75 -10.67
C ILE A 79 -2.04 -8.51 -9.39
N GLN A 80 -0.76 -8.87 -9.43
CA GLN A 80 0.19 -8.62 -8.35
C GLN A 80 0.86 -7.24 -8.51
N GLN A 81 0.73 -6.40 -7.48
CA GLN A 81 1.41 -5.12 -7.33
C GLN A 81 2.49 -5.20 -6.26
N THR A 82 3.76 -5.19 -6.69
CA THR A 82 4.93 -5.16 -5.81
C THR A 82 5.65 -3.82 -5.88
N ASP A 83 6.03 -3.26 -4.73
CA ASP A 83 6.81 -2.02 -4.66
C ASP A 83 7.78 -2.03 -3.46
N GLY A 84 9.04 -1.69 -3.70
CA GLY A 84 10.17 -1.78 -2.76
C GLY A 84 11.04 -0.52 -2.75
N ARG A 85 10.47 0.63 -2.38
CA ARG A 85 11.15 1.94 -2.43
C ARG A 85 11.88 2.30 -1.14
N ASN A 86 13.06 2.88 -1.30
CA ASN A 86 13.81 3.58 -0.25
C ASN A 86 13.78 5.08 -0.55
N ILE A 87 13.29 5.90 0.38
CA ILE A 87 13.21 7.36 0.25
C ILE A 87 14.15 7.97 1.28
N THR A 88 15.04 8.86 0.84
CA THR A 88 15.88 9.68 1.72
C THR A 88 15.60 11.14 1.43
N VAL A 89 15.44 11.96 2.46
CA VAL A 89 15.34 13.42 2.32
C VAL A 89 16.56 14.06 2.97
N PRO A 90 17.54 14.53 2.18
CA PRO A 90 18.65 15.32 2.72
C PRO A 90 18.16 16.74 3.02
N LYS A 91 18.43 17.25 4.22
CA LYS A 91 18.26 18.66 4.60
C LYS A 91 19.41 19.15 5.48
#